data_AF-A0A956VNX4-F1
#
_entry.id   AF-A0A956VNX4-F1
#
_cell.length_a   1.000
_cell.length_b   1.000
_cell.length_c   1.000
_cell.angle_alpha   90.00
_cell.angle_beta   90.00
_cell.angle_gamma   90.00
#
_symmetry.space_group_name_H-M   'P 1'
#
loop_
_entity.id
_entity.type
_entity.pdbx_description
1 polymer ?
#
loop_
_entity_poly.entity_id
_entity_poly.type
_entity_poly.pdbx_seq_one_letter_code
_entity_poly.pdbx_strand_id
1 'polypeptide(L)' 'MEAYCLKCREKREMKDPNPITMKNGKPATEGSCPVCGTRMFKIGKTAAHS' A
#
# COMPACT_ATOMS: atom_id res chain seq x y z
N MET A 1 6.74 5.03 0.36
CA MET A 1 6.17 4.13 -0.69
C MET A 1 4.83 4.67 -1.19
N GLU A 2 4.73 4.99 -2.49
CA GLU A 2 3.53 5.64 -3.04
C GLU A 2 2.46 4.65 -3.50
N ALA A 3 1.21 4.86 -3.10
CA ALA A 3 0.05 4.17 -3.64
C ALA A 3 -1.03 5.16 -4.08
N TYR A 4 -1.92 4.68 -4.95
CA TYR A 4 -3.00 5.49 -5.47
C TYR A 4 -4.20 5.45 -4.53
N CYS A 5 -4.63 6.62 -4.04
CA CYS A 5 -5.80 6.70 -3.19
C CYS A 5 -7.03 6.88 -4.06
N LEU A 6 -7.93 5.89 -4.07
CA LEU A 6 -9.18 5.96 -4.86
C LEU A 6 -10.12 7.07 -4.38
N LYS A 7 -10.08 7.44 -3.09
CA LYS A 7 -10.86 8.56 -2.56
C LYS A 7 -10.30 9.92 -3.00
N CYS A 8 -9.00 10.11 -2.87
CA CYS A 8 -8.36 11.38 -3.24
C CYS A 8 -8.03 11.47 -4.75
N ARG A 9 -8.15 10.35 -5.47
CA ARG A 9 -7.84 10.19 -6.90
C ARG A 9 -6.44 10.65 -7.29
N GLU A 10 -5.49 10.52 -6.37
CA GLU A 10 -4.11 10.93 -6.55
C GLU A 10 -3.15 9.89 -5.97
N LYS A 11 -1.92 9.90 -6.48
CA LYS A 11 -0.82 9.09 -5.94
C LYS A 11 -0.26 9.80 -4.73
N ARG A 12 -0.19 9.11 -3.59
CA ARG A 12 0.38 9.63 -2.36
C ARG A 12 1.21 8.58 -1.67
N GLU A 13 2.12 9.04 -0.85
CA GLU A 13 2.84 8.19 0.09
C GLU A 13 1.87 7.61 1.13
N MET A 14 1.90 6.28 1.27
CA MET A 14 1.15 5.60 2.31
C MET A 14 1.79 5.87 3.67
N LYS A 15 0.95 6.15 4.66
CA LYS A 15 1.31 6.22 6.06
C LYS A 15 1.34 4.80 6.63
N ASP A 16 2.35 4.50 7.45
CA ASP A 16 2.56 3.19 8.08
C ASP A 16 2.56 2.01 7.08
N PRO A 17 3.42 2.04 6.04
CA PRO A 17 3.49 0.97 5.06
C PRO A 17 4.05 -0.32 5.69
N ASN A 18 3.21 -1.34 5.79
CA ASN A 18 3.55 -2.68 6.29
C ASN A 18 3.60 -3.69 5.13
N PRO A 19 4.70 -4.43 4.96
CA PRO A 19 4.76 -5.50 3.98
C PRO A 19 3.84 -6.66 4.42
N ILE A 20 2.93 -7.06 3.55
CA ILE A 20 2.02 -8.19 3.77
C ILE A 20 2.11 -9.17 2.61
N THR A 21 2.03 -10.46 2.92
CA THR A 21 1.89 -11.49 1.90
C THR A 21 0.41 -11.79 1.74
N MET A 22 -0.14 -11.53 0.55
CA MET A 22 -1.54 -11.81 0.28
C MET A 22 -1.81 -13.32 0.28
N LYS A 23 -3.06 -13.73 0.52
CA LYS A 23 -3.48 -15.14 0.50
C LYS A 23 -3.13 -15.87 -0.80
N ASN A 24 -2.95 -15.13 -1.89
CA ASN A 24 -2.59 -15.67 -3.21
C ASN A 24 -1.07 -15.86 -3.37
N GLY A 25 -0.29 -15.79 -2.29
CA GLY A 25 1.17 -15.92 -2.28
C GLY A 25 1.91 -14.72 -2.89
N LYS A 26 1.20 -13.64 -3.24
CA LYS A 26 1.80 -12.46 -3.86
C LYS A 26 2.25 -11.44 -2.81
N PRO A 27 3.45 -10.87 -2.97
CA PRO A 27 3.94 -9.80 -2.13
C PRO A 27 3.12 -8.53 -2.33
N ALA A 28 2.75 -7.89 -1.23
CA ALA A 28 2.08 -6.60 -1.22
C ALA A 28 2.56 -5.75 -0.04
N THR A 29 2.16 -4.49 -0.06
CA THR A 29 2.35 -3.56 1.04
C THR A 29 1.01 -2.93 1.35
N GLU A 30 0.55 -3.09 2.59
CA GLU A 30 -0.61 -2.41 3.15
C GLU A 30 -0.12 -1.09 3.77
N GLY A 31 -0.93 -0.05 3.70
CA GLY A 31 -0.72 1.19 4.45
C GLY A 31 -2.02 1.97 4.55
N SER A 32 -1.94 3.19 5.06
CA SER A 32 -3.09 4.07 5.24
C SER A 32 -2.91 5.40 4.53
N CYS A 33 -3.98 5.97 3.98
CA CYS A 33 -3.92 7.30 3.40
C CYS A 33 -3.78 8.36 4.52
N PRO A 34 -2.76 9.24 4.50
CA PRO A 34 -2.60 10.26 5.55
C PRO A 34 -3.70 11.34 5.52
N VAL A 35 -4.43 11.47 4.41
CA VAL A 35 -5.44 12.52 4.23
C VAL A 35 -6.85 12.05 4.53
N CYS A 36 -7.25 10.91 3.95
CA CYS A 36 -8.62 10.39 4.12
C CYS A 36 -8.72 9.18 5.05
N GLY A 37 -7.60 8.72 5.62
CA GLY A 37 -7.55 7.55 6.51
C GLY A 37 -7.90 6.22 5.85
N THR A 38 -8.16 6.19 4.54
CA THR A 38 -8.57 4.96 3.85
C THR A 38 -7.38 4.03 3.73
N ARG A 39 -7.58 2.74 4.00
CA ARG A 39 -6.58 1.70 3.78
C ARG A 39 -6.18 1.64 2.30
N MET A 40 -4.89 1.68 2.07
CA MET A 40 -4.27 1.64 0.75
C MET A 40 -3.46 0.35 0.65
N PHE A 41 -3.49 -0.26 -0.52
CA PHE A 41 -2.73 -1.47 -0.80
C PHE A 41 -1.96 -1.27 -2.08
N LYS A 42 -0.69 -1.63 -2.06
CA LYS A 42 0.14 -1.68 -3.26
C LYS A 42 0.63 -3.11 -3.44
N ILE A 43 0.10 -3.75 -4.47
CA ILE A 43 0.52 -5.07 -4.90
C ILE A 43 1.80 -4.91 -5.72
N GLY A 44 2.85 -5.64 -5.36
CA GLY A 44 4.13 -5.56 -6.05
C GLY A 44 5.23 -6.17 -5.22
N LYS A 45 6.27 -6.68 -5.90
CA LYS A 45 7.53 -7.05 -5.25
C LYS A 45 8.17 -5.77 -4.71
N THR A 46 7.89 -5.43 -3.46
CA THR A 46 8.68 -4.44 -2.74
C THR A 46 9.95 -5.09 -2.24
N ALA A 47 10.98 -4.27 -2.03
CA ALA A 47 12.27 -4.69 -1.47
C ALA A 47 12.17 -5.42 -0.11
N ALA A 48 11.00 -5.39 0.54
CA ALA A 48 10.70 -6.11 1.77
C ALA A 48 10.30 -7.59 1.56
N HIS A 49 10.11 -8.03 0.32
CA HIS A 49 9.86 -9.43 -0.06
C HIS A 49 11.08 -9.98 -0.79
N SER A 50 12.17 -10.18 -0.04
CA SER A 50 13.39 -10.88 -0.48
C SER A 50 13.22 -12.39 -0.40
#